data_AF-A5CUD7-F1
#
_entry.id   AF-A5CUD7-F1
#
_cell.length_a   1.000
_cell.length_b   1.000
_cell.length_c   1.000
_cell.angle_alpha   90.00
_cell.angle_beta   90.00
_cell.angle_gamma   90.00
#
_symmetry.space_group_name_H-M   'P 1'
#
loop_
_entity.id
_entity.type
_entity.pdbx_description
1 polymer ?
#
loop_
_entity_poly.entity_id
_entity_poly.type
_entity_poly.pdbx_seq_one_letter_code
_entity_poly.pdbx_strand_id
1 'polypeptide(L)'
;MRVLLKTILDCDPDAAWRALHSPTVMREVAGPLVDFVPLEDGGFPTSWDGREHVAAMQAGPFTAGRQGIRLRDMKPRVEGVRIVRDDGHGLSGLMSIPTSMRHSMAVSADPAGPDADGRVRTLFRDQLEFEAGLLGPAMWPTFWAFWQWRAFRLRQLAPTWAYDWQPEPAGDPVERPA
;
A
#
# COMPACT_ATOMS: atom_id res chain seq x y z
N MET A 1 -5.65 3.34 -19.82
CA MET A 1 -4.19 3.17 -19.78
C MET A 1 -3.80 2.43 -18.50
N ARG A 2 -2.57 1.91 -18.41
CA ARG A 2 -2.12 1.16 -17.24
C ARG A 2 -0.69 1.52 -16.84
N VAL A 3 -0.41 1.53 -15.55
CA VAL A 3 0.94 1.56 -14.98
C VAL A 3 1.12 0.33 -14.10
N LEU A 4 2.32 -0.25 -14.13
CA LEU A 4 2.64 -1.46 -13.38
C LEU A 4 3.95 -1.26 -12.62
N LEU A 5 4.02 -1.89 -11.45
CA LEU A 5 5.20 -2.06 -10.65
C LEU A 5 5.29 -3.54 -10.25
N LYS A 6 6.50 -4.08 -10.34
CA LYS A 6 6.86 -5.38 -9.79
C LYS A 6 8.19 -5.23 -9.06
N THR A 7 8.25 -5.62 -7.80
CA THR A 7 9.49 -5.57 -7.00
C THR A 7 9.52 -6.67 -5.96
N ILE A 8 10.73 -7.03 -5.53
CA ILE A 8 10.94 -7.77 -4.29
C ILE A 8 11.03 -6.76 -3.14
N LEU A 9 10.39 -7.06 -2.02
CA LEU A 9 10.42 -6.30 -0.78
C LEU A 9 11.07 -7.15 0.31
N ASP A 10 11.90 -6.52 1.13
CA ASP A 10 12.62 -7.15 2.22
C ASP A 10 11.74 -7.22 3.47
N CYS A 11 10.68 -8.02 3.38
CA CYS A 11 9.79 -8.40 4.47
C CYS A 11 9.07 -9.69 4.09
N ASP A 12 8.57 -10.42 5.08
CA ASP A 12 7.74 -11.59 4.82
C ASP A 12 6.38 -11.18 4.20
N PRO A 13 5.72 -12.10 3.46
CA PRO A 13 4.45 -11.81 2.83
C PRO A 13 3.35 -11.34 3.79
N ASP A 14 3.36 -11.78 5.06
CA ASP A 14 2.32 -11.42 6.03
C ASP A 14 2.51 -9.99 6.53
N ALA A 15 3.74 -9.56 6.77
CA ALA A 15 4.09 -8.17 7.06
C ALA A 15 3.67 -7.25 5.90
N ALA A 16 3.97 -7.61 4.65
CA ALA A 16 3.54 -6.85 3.49
C ALA A 16 2.01 -6.78 3.36
N TRP A 17 1.31 -7.87 3.69
CA TRP A 17 -0.15 -7.93 3.69
C TRP A 17 -0.76 -7.02 4.76
N ARG A 18 -0.22 -7.03 5.99
CA ARG A 18 -0.62 -6.10 7.07
C ARG A 18 -0.36 -4.65 6.66
N ALA A 19 0.79 -4.39 6.04
CA ALA A 19 1.18 -3.06 5.58
C ALA A 19 0.21 -2.50 4.52
N LEU A 20 -0.27 -3.33 3.59
CA LEU A 20 -1.32 -2.93 2.63
C LEU A 20 -2.63 -2.52 3.31
N HIS A 21 -2.91 -3.05 4.49
CA HIS A 21 -4.10 -2.74 5.28
C HIS A 21 -3.97 -1.48 6.14
N SER A 22 -2.80 -0.84 6.17
CA SER A 22 -2.53 0.33 7.00
C SER A 22 -2.67 1.64 6.22
N PRO A 23 -3.57 2.55 6.64
CA PRO A 23 -3.63 3.91 6.07
C PRO A 23 -2.34 4.71 6.29
N THR A 24 -1.63 4.46 7.40
CA THR A 24 -0.33 5.07 7.67
C THR A 24 0.69 4.68 6.60
N VAL A 25 0.82 3.38 6.30
CA VAL A 25 1.74 2.92 5.25
C VAL A 25 1.38 3.51 3.90
N MET A 26 0.09 3.57 3.54
CA MET A 26 -0.36 4.21 2.30
C MET A 26 0.17 5.66 2.16
N ARG A 27 0.12 6.43 3.24
CA ARG A 27 0.64 7.81 3.26
C ARG A 27 2.16 7.85 3.18
N GLU A 28 2.86 7.00 3.94
CA GLU A 28 4.33 6.97 3.97
C GLU A 28 4.97 6.58 2.64
N VAL A 29 4.34 5.69 1.88
CA VAL A 29 4.82 5.26 0.55
C VAL A 29 4.56 6.29 -0.55
N ALA A 30 3.61 7.20 -0.31
CA ALA A 30 3.31 8.32 -1.20
C ALA A 30 4.13 9.58 -0.88
N GLY A 31 4.43 9.80 0.41
CA GLY A 31 5.19 10.94 0.90
C GLY A 31 6.66 10.95 0.45
N PRO A 32 7.31 12.14 0.43
CA PRO A 32 6.72 13.45 0.70
C PRO A 32 6.07 14.08 -0.54
N LEU A 33 6.03 13.38 -1.69
CA LEU A 33 5.46 13.92 -2.92
C LEU A 33 3.96 14.14 -2.82
N VAL A 34 3.27 13.20 -2.19
CA VAL A 34 1.82 13.21 -2.02
C VAL A 34 1.49 12.87 -0.58
N ASP A 35 0.52 13.59 -0.01
CA ASP A 35 -0.12 13.23 1.25
C ASP A 35 -1.64 13.07 1.06
N PHE A 36 -2.23 12.19 1.86
CA PHE A 36 -3.66 11.94 1.91
C PHE A 36 -4.20 12.42 3.26
N VAL A 37 -4.85 13.57 3.26
CA VAL A 37 -5.44 14.15 4.47
C VAL A 37 -6.87 13.68 4.60
N PRO A 38 -7.20 12.86 5.61
CA PRO A 38 -8.57 12.42 5.83
C PRO A 38 -9.47 13.62 6.13
N LEU A 39 -10.68 13.61 5.57
CA LEU A 39 -11.67 14.66 5.78
C LEU A 39 -12.74 14.29 6.83
N GLU A 40 -12.65 13.09 7.39
CA GLU A 40 -13.50 12.62 8.48
C GLU A 40 -12.96 13.10 9.83
N ASP A 41 -13.85 13.45 10.76
CA ASP A 41 -13.49 14.02 12.08
C ASP A 41 -12.57 13.11 12.91
N GLY A 42 -12.63 11.79 12.69
CA GLY A 42 -11.79 10.79 13.36
C GLY A 42 -10.49 10.43 12.62
N GLY A 43 -10.24 11.01 11.45
CA GLY A 43 -9.14 10.60 10.58
C GLY A 43 -9.34 9.23 9.94
N PHE A 44 -8.27 8.66 9.40
CA PHE A 44 -8.30 7.28 8.91
C PHE A 44 -8.32 6.28 10.08
N PRO A 45 -8.91 5.09 9.89
CA PRO A 45 -8.82 4.01 10.89
C PRO A 45 -7.37 3.51 11.03
N THR A 46 -7.10 2.69 12.03
CA THR A 46 -5.77 2.05 12.19
C THR A 46 -5.51 0.99 11.12
N SER A 47 -6.57 0.37 10.62
CA SER A 47 -6.58 -0.56 9.49
C SER A 47 -7.81 -0.28 8.62
N TRP A 48 -7.69 -0.44 7.31
CA TRP A 48 -8.82 -0.30 6.39
C TRP A 48 -9.96 -1.25 6.77
N ASP A 49 -11.18 -0.71 6.83
CA ASP A 49 -12.38 -1.43 7.30
C ASP A 49 -13.35 -1.81 6.15
N GLY A 50 -12.93 -1.56 4.91
CA GLY A 50 -13.72 -1.82 3.70
C GLY A 50 -14.77 -0.77 3.36
N ARG A 51 -14.99 0.22 4.22
CA ARG A 51 -15.81 1.40 3.90
C ARG A 51 -15.04 2.36 3.03
N GLU A 52 -15.77 3.30 2.46
CA GLU A 52 -15.16 4.40 1.74
C GLU A 52 -14.75 5.49 2.71
N HIS A 53 -13.50 5.91 2.60
CA HIS A 53 -12.97 7.07 3.31
C HIS A 53 -12.59 8.17 2.35
N VAL A 54 -12.91 9.42 2.70
CA VAL A 54 -12.65 10.56 1.81
C VAL A 54 -11.40 11.31 2.27
N ALA A 55 -10.48 11.54 1.34
CA ALA A 55 -9.27 12.30 1.60
C ALA A 55 -9.06 13.44 0.59
N ALA A 56 -8.48 14.54 1.08
CA ALA A 56 -7.86 15.53 0.23
C ALA A 56 -6.45 15.06 -0.15
N MET A 57 -6.16 15.04 -1.44
CA MET A 57 -4.82 14.75 -1.95
C MET A 57 -4.03 16.04 -2.02
N GLN A 58 -2.93 16.11 -1.27
CA GLN A 58 -2.00 17.23 -1.26
C GLN A 58 -0.71 16.85 -1.98
N ALA A 59 -0.19 17.74 -2.81
CA ALA A 59 1.12 17.63 -3.44
C ALA A 59 1.95 18.87 -3.08
N GLY A 60 2.82 18.74 -2.07
CA GLY A 60 3.45 19.91 -1.44
C GLY A 60 2.39 20.89 -0.90
N PRO A 61 2.47 22.20 -1.20
CA PRO A 61 1.50 23.19 -0.73
C PRO A 61 0.18 23.20 -1.54
N PHE A 62 0.05 22.37 -2.59
CA PHE A 62 -1.11 22.39 -3.48
C PHE A 62 -2.09 21.28 -3.15
N THR A 63 -3.38 21.63 -3.02
CA THR A 63 -4.46 20.63 -2.95
C THR A 63 -4.85 20.22 -4.37
N ALA A 64 -4.57 18.97 -4.76
CA ALA A 64 -4.86 18.46 -6.09
C ALA A 64 -6.36 18.15 -6.28
N GLY A 65 -7.04 17.74 -5.21
CA GLY A 65 -8.45 17.36 -5.26
C GLY A 65 -8.84 16.44 -4.11
N ARG A 66 -10.07 15.91 -4.18
CA ARG A 66 -10.58 14.92 -3.23
C ARG A 66 -10.72 13.56 -3.89
N GLN A 67 -10.44 12.50 -3.15
CA GLN A 67 -10.56 11.12 -3.61
C GLN A 67 -11.29 10.29 -2.53
N GLY A 68 -12.22 9.44 -2.96
CA GLY A 68 -12.75 8.36 -2.15
C GLY A 68 -11.81 7.17 -2.23
N ILE A 69 -11.46 6.56 -1.10
CA ILE A 69 -10.57 5.42 -0.98
C ILE A 69 -11.37 4.26 -0.41
N ARG A 70 -11.36 3.11 -1.07
CA ARG A 70 -12.11 1.93 -0.61
C ARG A 70 -11.35 0.65 -0.95
N LEU A 71 -10.64 0.13 0.05
CA LEU A 71 -9.86 -1.09 -0.11
C LEU A 71 -10.71 -2.33 0.15
N ARG A 72 -10.54 -3.35 -0.69
CA ARG A 72 -11.22 -4.64 -0.59
C ARG A 72 -10.29 -5.78 -0.90
N ASP A 73 -10.38 -6.83 -0.10
CA ASP A 73 -9.69 -8.08 -0.37
C ASP A 73 -10.38 -8.83 -1.50
N MET A 74 -9.58 -9.23 -2.47
CA MET A 74 -10.04 -10.04 -3.60
C MET A 74 -9.80 -11.51 -3.30
N LYS A 75 -10.76 -12.36 -3.69
CA LYS A 75 -10.59 -13.81 -3.61
C LYS A 75 -9.33 -14.23 -4.39
N PRO A 76 -8.40 -15.00 -3.77
CA PRO A 76 -7.22 -15.50 -4.46
C PRO A 76 -7.61 -16.28 -5.72
N ARG A 77 -6.99 -15.92 -6.85
CA ARG A 77 -7.11 -16.71 -8.09
C ARG A 77 -6.02 -17.77 -8.21
N VAL A 78 -4.93 -17.55 -7.49
CA VAL A 78 -3.73 -18.40 -7.46
C VAL A 78 -3.38 -18.60 -6.00
N GLU A 79 -3.05 -19.84 -5.65
CA GLU A 79 -2.62 -20.19 -4.30
C GLU A 79 -1.37 -19.39 -3.91
N GLY A 80 -1.32 -18.91 -2.65
CA GLY A 80 -0.20 -18.11 -2.15
C GLY A 80 -0.14 -16.67 -2.66
N VAL A 81 -1.10 -16.23 -3.49
CA VAL A 81 -1.21 -14.83 -3.94
C VAL A 81 -2.42 -14.17 -3.29
N ARG A 82 -2.16 -13.13 -2.49
CA ARG A 82 -3.19 -12.29 -1.89
C ARG A 82 -3.28 -10.96 -2.62
N ILE A 83 -4.49 -10.46 -2.82
CA ILE A 83 -4.73 -9.26 -3.64
C ILE A 83 -5.67 -8.32 -2.89
N VAL A 84 -5.25 -7.07 -2.74
CA VAL A 84 -6.09 -5.94 -2.33
C VAL A 84 -6.42 -5.12 -3.57
N ARG A 85 -7.67 -4.66 -3.68
CA ARG A 85 -8.11 -3.71 -4.70
C ARG A 85 -8.60 -2.43 -4.02
N ASP A 86 -8.14 -1.30 -4.52
CA ASP A 86 -8.76 -0.01 -4.24
C ASP A 86 -9.71 0.32 -5.40
N ASP A 87 -10.99 0.44 -5.06
CA ASP A 87 -12.07 0.86 -5.95
C ASP A 87 -12.42 2.35 -5.76
N GLY A 88 -11.45 3.10 -5.24
CA GLY A 88 -11.52 4.54 -5.06
C GLY A 88 -11.75 5.31 -6.36
N HIS A 89 -12.28 6.52 -6.21
CA HIS A 89 -12.61 7.38 -7.33
C HIS A 89 -12.38 8.86 -7.01
N GLY A 90 -12.15 9.63 -8.06
CA GLY A 90 -12.05 11.07 -7.98
C GLY A 90 -13.36 11.74 -7.60
N LEU A 91 -13.33 12.60 -6.60
CA LEU A 91 -14.49 13.39 -6.18
C LEU A 91 -14.42 14.83 -6.67
N SER A 92 -13.21 15.42 -6.79
CA SER A 92 -13.05 16.80 -7.24
C SER A 92 -11.64 17.12 -7.76
N GLY A 93 -11.49 18.27 -8.40
CA GLY A 93 -10.18 18.81 -8.81
C GLY A 93 -9.51 17.99 -9.90
N LEU A 94 -8.19 17.86 -9.84
CA LEU A 94 -7.44 17.00 -10.75
C LEU A 94 -7.81 15.52 -10.59
N MET A 95 -8.33 15.14 -9.41
CA MET A 95 -8.72 13.76 -9.13
C MET A 95 -9.98 13.35 -9.86
N SER A 96 -10.87 14.28 -10.26
CA SER A 96 -12.07 13.95 -11.04
C SER A 96 -11.80 13.80 -12.55
N ILE A 97 -10.57 13.98 -13.02
CA ILE A 97 -10.23 13.81 -14.45
C ILE A 97 -10.30 12.33 -14.88
N PRO A 98 -9.72 11.37 -14.14
CA PRO A 98 -9.92 9.97 -14.45
C PRO A 98 -11.38 9.56 -14.23
N THR A 99 -12.02 9.03 -15.29
CA THR A 99 -13.39 8.53 -15.26
C THR A 99 -13.50 7.14 -14.65
N SER A 100 -12.37 6.42 -14.56
CA SER A 100 -12.26 5.10 -13.96
C SER A 100 -10.86 4.96 -13.38
N MET A 101 -10.78 4.43 -12.16
CA MET A 101 -9.53 4.03 -11.52
C MET A 101 -9.74 2.64 -10.92
N ARG A 102 -8.85 1.71 -11.26
CA ARG A 102 -8.78 0.38 -10.68
C ARG A 102 -7.35 0.14 -10.26
N HIS A 103 -7.09 0.25 -8.97
CA HIS A 103 -5.78 0.00 -8.40
C HIS A 103 -5.80 -1.36 -7.71
N SER A 104 -4.86 -2.23 -8.04
CA SER A 104 -4.76 -3.57 -7.48
C SER A 104 -3.33 -3.86 -7.07
N MET A 105 -3.18 -4.35 -5.84
CA MET A 105 -1.90 -4.67 -5.22
C MET A 105 -1.90 -6.15 -4.84
N ALA A 106 -0.86 -6.87 -5.21
CA ALA A 106 -0.72 -8.29 -4.95
C ALA A 106 0.58 -8.60 -4.19
N VAL A 107 0.46 -9.49 -3.22
CA VAL A 107 1.53 -9.97 -2.36
C VAL A 107 1.63 -11.48 -2.51
N SER A 108 2.84 -11.98 -2.73
CA SER A 108 3.16 -13.40 -2.71
C SER A 108 4.58 -13.60 -2.17
N ALA A 109 4.93 -14.83 -1.80
CA ALA A 109 6.33 -15.17 -1.55
C ALA A 109 7.21 -14.91 -2.80
N ASP A 110 8.48 -14.56 -2.57
CA ASP A 110 9.51 -14.51 -3.62
C ASP A 110 9.69 -15.91 -4.21
N PRO A 111 9.48 -16.11 -5.53
CA PRO A 111 9.63 -17.42 -6.16
C PRO A 111 11.08 -17.94 -6.13
N ALA A 112 12.07 -17.10 -5.80
CA ALA A 112 13.44 -17.55 -5.57
C ALA A 112 13.59 -18.42 -4.31
N GLY A 113 12.58 -18.45 -3.43
CA GLY A 113 12.62 -19.16 -2.16
C GLY A 113 13.30 -18.36 -1.04
N PRO A 114 13.53 -18.99 0.11
CA PRO A 114 14.21 -18.35 1.24
C PRO A 114 15.68 -18.01 0.91
N ASP A 115 16.21 -16.98 1.58
CA ASP A 115 17.64 -16.68 1.53
C ASP A 115 18.47 -17.69 2.36
N ALA A 116 19.80 -17.46 2.45
CA ALA A 116 20.71 -18.33 3.20
C ALA A 116 20.38 -18.43 4.71
N ASP A 117 19.68 -17.44 5.26
CA ASP A 117 19.24 -17.39 6.65
C ASP A 117 17.81 -17.93 6.82
N GLY A 118 17.22 -18.47 5.76
CA GLY A 118 15.85 -19.01 5.75
C GLY A 118 14.76 -17.94 5.67
N ARG A 119 15.09 -16.68 5.40
CA ARG A 119 14.11 -15.59 5.32
C ARG A 119 13.42 -15.58 3.97
N VAL A 120 12.09 -15.57 3.98
CA VAL A 120 11.27 -15.44 2.77
C VAL A 120 10.97 -13.97 2.51
N ARG A 121 11.34 -13.49 1.33
CA ARG A 121 11.02 -12.12 0.88
C ARG A 121 9.66 -12.07 0.19
N THR A 122 9.16 -10.86 0.01
CA THR A 122 7.87 -10.63 -0.64
C THR A 122 8.06 -10.24 -2.10
N LEU A 123 7.37 -10.93 -3.01
CA LEU A 123 7.11 -10.44 -4.35
C LEU A 123 5.87 -9.55 -4.35
N PHE A 124 6.10 -8.25 -4.46
CA PHE A 124 5.06 -7.23 -4.53
C PHE A 124 4.77 -6.84 -5.98
N ARG A 125 3.48 -6.79 -6.33
CA ARG A 125 3.00 -6.31 -7.62
C ARG A 125 1.94 -5.24 -7.39
N ASP A 126 1.99 -4.21 -8.20
CA ASP A 126 1.04 -3.12 -8.14
C ASP A 126 0.66 -2.70 -9.56
N GLN A 127 -0.63 -2.53 -9.78
CA GLN A 127 -1.20 -2.12 -11.05
C GLN A 127 -2.25 -1.04 -10.83
N LEU A 128 -2.11 0.09 -11.51
CA LEU A 128 -3.21 1.04 -11.70
C LEU A 128 -3.66 1.02 -13.17
N GLU A 129 -4.93 0.73 -13.36
CA GLU A 129 -5.64 0.93 -14.61
C GLU A 129 -6.52 2.17 -14.48
N PHE A 130 -6.42 3.09 -15.44
CA PHE A 130 -7.21 4.32 -15.41
C PHE A 130 -7.69 4.72 -16.80
N GLU A 131 -8.80 5.44 -16.86
CA GLU A 131 -9.35 6.05 -18.07
C GLU A 131 -9.48 7.55 -17.86
N ALA A 132 -9.03 8.35 -18.83
CA ALA A 132 -9.06 9.82 -18.74
C ALA A 132 -9.27 10.49 -20.12
N GLY A 133 -9.92 9.77 -21.05
CA GLY A 133 -10.13 10.23 -22.42
C GLY A 133 -8.84 10.70 -23.11
N LEU A 134 -8.92 11.85 -23.79
CA LEU A 134 -7.80 12.46 -24.51
C LEU A 134 -6.64 12.92 -23.60
N LEU A 135 -6.90 13.11 -22.29
CA LEU A 135 -5.88 13.50 -21.33
C LEU A 135 -5.05 12.30 -20.83
N GLY A 136 -5.51 11.07 -21.09
CA GLY A 136 -4.83 9.84 -20.68
C GLY A 136 -3.33 9.81 -21.00
N PRO A 137 -2.91 10.06 -22.26
CA PRO A 137 -1.49 10.06 -22.63
C PRO A 137 -0.63 11.06 -21.88
N ALA A 138 -1.17 12.22 -21.51
CA ALA A 138 -0.46 13.23 -20.72
C ALA A 138 -0.39 12.86 -19.23
N MET A 139 -1.42 12.19 -18.70
CA MET A 139 -1.46 11.76 -17.29
C MET A 139 -0.60 10.51 -17.03
N TRP A 140 -0.46 9.64 -18.02
CA TRP A 140 0.29 8.39 -17.89
C TRP A 140 1.73 8.56 -17.39
N PRO A 141 2.58 9.45 -17.94
CA PRO A 141 3.94 9.62 -17.44
C PRO A 141 3.97 10.11 -15.98
N THR A 142 2.99 10.93 -15.58
CA THR A 142 2.84 11.40 -14.18
C THR A 142 2.55 10.24 -13.24
N PHE A 143 1.57 9.39 -13.57
CA PHE A 143 1.29 8.19 -12.78
C PHE A 143 2.47 7.22 -12.78
N TRP A 144 3.14 7.04 -13.92
CA TRP A 144 4.32 6.18 -14.01
C TRP A 144 5.45 6.66 -13.10
N ALA A 145 5.72 7.97 -13.09
CA ALA A 145 6.74 8.56 -12.22
C ALA A 145 6.39 8.38 -10.74
N PHE A 146 5.12 8.59 -10.37
CA PHE A 146 4.65 8.31 -9.02
C PHE A 146 4.78 6.83 -8.65
N TRP A 147 4.54 5.90 -9.59
CA TRP A 147 4.77 4.47 -9.37
C TRP A 147 6.25 4.14 -9.13
N GLN A 148 7.19 4.81 -9.82
CA GLN A 148 8.62 4.65 -9.56
C GLN A 148 9.01 5.18 -8.18
N TRP A 149 8.48 6.36 -7.81
CA TRP A 149 8.67 6.91 -6.47
C TRP A 149 8.15 5.96 -5.39
N ARG A 150 6.93 5.45 -5.56
CA ARG A 150 6.32 4.51 -4.64
C ARG A 150 7.13 3.22 -4.55
N ALA A 151 7.67 2.72 -5.67
CA ALA A 151 8.57 1.57 -5.66
C ALA A 151 9.84 1.79 -4.83
N PHE A 152 10.41 2.99 -4.89
CA PHE A 152 11.55 3.37 -4.07
C PHE A 152 11.15 3.40 -2.58
N ARG A 153 10.05 4.06 -2.22
CA ARG A 153 9.58 4.14 -0.83
C ARG A 153 9.20 2.79 -0.24
N LEU A 154 8.53 1.94 -1.01
CA LEU A 154 8.21 0.56 -0.60
C LEU A 154 9.47 -0.22 -0.24
N ARG A 155 10.53 -0.14 -1.06
CA ARG A 155 11.81 -0.82 -0.76
C ARG A 155 12.49 -0.26 0.49
N GLN A 156 12.36 1.04 0.74
CA GLN A 156 12.92 1.68 1.94
C GLN A 156 12.17 1.28 3.22
N LEU A 157 10.85 1.18 3.16
CA LEU A 157 9.98 0.96 4.32
C LEU A 157 9.73 -0.52 4.61
N ALA A 158 9.77 -1.39 3.61
CA ALA A 158 9.48 -2.81 3.79
C ALA A 158 10.28 -3.49 4.93
N PRO A 159 11.61 -3.26 5.08
CA PRO A 159 12.38 -3.82 6.20
C PRO A 159 11.82 -3.48 7.58
N THR A 160 11.13 -2.34 7.73
CA THR A 160 10.59 -1.90 9.02
C THR A 160 9.23 -2.52 9.33
N TRP A 161 8.59 -3.21 8.38
CA TRP A 161 7.32 -3.90 8.61
C TRP A 161 7.49 -5.29 9.19
N ALA A 162 8.69 -5.88 9.06
CA ALA A 162 9.02 -7.22 9.56
C ALA A 162 9.11 -7.31 11.09
N TYR A 163 8.76 -6.25 11.83
CA TYR A 163 8.77 -6.23 13.27
C TYR A 163 7.53 -6.94 13.84
N ASP A 164 7.62 -8.25 14.02
CA ASP A 164 6.76 -8.99 14.94
C ASP A 164 7.47 -9.05 16.30
N TRP A 165 6.96 -8.29 17.28
CA TRP A 165 7.42 -8.38 18.66
C TRP A 165 7.20 -9.81 19.15
N GLN A 166 8.28 -10.53 19.42
CA GLN A 166 8.21 -11.79 20.16
C GLN A 166 8.23 -11.43 21.65
N PRO A 167 7.21 -11.80 22.45
CA PRO A 167 7.31 -11.73 23.89
C PRO A 167 8.55 -12.51 24.31
N GLU A 168 9.41 -11.92 25.14
CA GLU A 168 10.44 -12.71 25.78
C GLU A 168 9.76 -13.89 26.50
N PRO A 169 10.29 -15.12 26.37
CA PRO A 169 9.76 -16.24 27.13
C PRO A 169 9.77 -15.84 28.60
N ALA A 170 8.61 -15.93 29.25
CA ALA A 170 8.48 -15.62 30.67
C ALA A 170 9.55 -16.42 31.41
N GLY A 171 10.58 -15.72 31.91
CA GLY A 171 11.68 -16.35 32.61
C GLY A 171 11.12 -17.21 33.74
N ASP A 172 11.67 -18.42 33.88
CA ASP A 172 11.26 -19.33 34.93
C ASP A 172 11.25 -18.59 36.29
N PRO A 173 10.20 -18.79 37.11
CA PRO A 173 10.13 -18.13 38.41
C PRO A 173 11.36 -18.51 39.23
N VAL A 174 12.19 -17.51 39.54
CA VAL A 174 13.36 -17.66 40.40
C VAL A 174 12.89 -18.17 41.75
N GLU A 175 13.16 -19.45 42.05
CA GLU A 175 13.00 -20.01 43.37
C GLU A 175 13.82 -19.16 44.35
N ARG A 176 13.11 -18.41 45.21
CA ARG A 176 13.74 -17.66 46.29
C ARG A 176 14.12 -18.65 47.39
N PRO A 177 15.39 -18.72 47.81
CA PRO A 177 15.77 -19.58 48.93
C PRO A 177 15.13 -19.05 50.24
N ALA A 178 14.74 -20.01 51.08
CA ALA A 178 14.02 -19.84 52.35
C ALA A 178 14.84 -19.16 53.45
#